data_AF-A0A2G5EXG3-F1
#
_entry.id   AF-A0A2G5EXG3-F1
#
_cell.length_a   1.000
_cell.length_b   1.000
_cell.length_c   1.000
_cell.angle_alpha   90.00
_cell.angle_beta   90.00
_cell.angle_gamma   90.00
#
_symmetry.space_group_name_H-M   'P 1'
#
loop_
_entity.id
_entity.type
_entity.pdbx_description
1 polymer ?
#
loop_
_entity_poly.entity_id
_entity_poly.type
_entity_poly.pdbx_seq_one_letter_code
_entity_poly.pdbx_strand_id
1 'polypeptide(L)'
;MKMLIQSRSFGLLRYPMIEVAASLSQSTVCVSSTFFQRYAIRRYNVSAPLPSSTTFSTKKLKKNLRQPVMSVLEIGGTKICRDDVVKDDPTNNVPDSIFLKLGLQLHRRDQHPIGILKNAVYDYFNKNYSSEFTKFDNLCPIVSVKQNFDDVLVPADHVSRSYNDTYYIDAQTVLRCHTSAHQAELLRMGQTHFLVTGDVYRRDSIDSTHYPVFHQMEGFRVFTPDEWEQFGMDNTTYAATELKKCLEGLTRHLFGAVEMRWVDAYFPFTSPSFELEIYFQEKWMEVLGCGVVEQEILKKNGRVNNSAWAFGLGLERLAMVLFDIPDIRLFWSNDERFISQFSGGQLGVKFKPFSKFPPCYKDMSFWINDSFTENNLCEVVRGVAGDLAETVQLIDSFTNKKGMTSHCYRITYRSMERSLTDEEVNQLQSNVREEVQSKLNVVLR
;
A
#
# COMPACT_ATOMS: atom_id res chain seq x y z
N MET A 1 51.28 -8.43 8.92
CA MET A 1 51.92 -9.71 8.58
C MET A 1 51.07 -10.35 7.50
N LYS A 2 51.66 -10.52 6.31
CA LYS A 2 51.01 -10.92 5.05
C LYS A 2 50.33 -12.28 5.14
N MET A 3 49.18 -12.47 4.49
CA MET A 3 48.89 -13.73 3.78
C MET A 3 48.05 -13.46 2.52
N LEU A 4 48.70 -13.68 1.37
CA LEU A 4 48.12 -13.88 0.04
C LEU A 4 47.45 -15.26 -0.03
N ILE A 5 46.29 -15.37 -0.67
CA ILE A 5 45.85 -16.55 -1.45
C ILE A 5 44.98 -16.02 -2.61
N GLN A 6 45.57 -15.74 -3.77
CA GLN A 6 45.60 -16.57 -4.99
C GLN A 6 44.23 -16.97 -5.59
N SER A 7 43.96 -16.35 -6.73
CA SER A 7 42.92 -16.62 -7.72
C SER A 7 43.12 -17.98 -8.42
N ARG A 8 42.01 -18.67 -8.71
CA ARG A 8 41.95 -19.70 -9.76
C ARG A 8 40.66 -19.59 -10.56
N SER A 9 40.87 -19.40 -11.86
CA SER A 9 39.89 -19.45 -12.94
C SER A 9 39.58 -20.90 -13.31
N PHE A 10 38.30 -21.23 -13.47
CA PHE A 10 37.76 -22.35 -14.25
C PHE A 10 36.42 -21.83 -14.80
N GLY A 11 36.06 -21.84 -16.07
CA GLY A 11 36.35 -22.82 -17.12
C GLY A 11 34.98 -23.28 -17.63
N LEU A 12 34.44 -22.61 -18.66
CA LEU A 12 33.16 -22.93 -19.30
C LEU A 12 33.14 -24.38 -19.80
N LEU A 13 32.09 -25.13 -19.45
CA LEU A 13 31.73 -26.36 -20.15
C LEU A 13 30.25 -26.31 -20.58
N ARG A 14 30.09 -26.50 -21.89
CA ARG A 14 28.84 -26.51 -22.66
C ARG A 14 28.03 -27.78 -22.37
N TYR A 15 26.72 -27.65 -22.20
CA TYR A 15 25.78 -28.77 -22.25
C TYR A 15 25.15 -28.89 -23.65
N PRO A 16 24.99 -30.10 -24.20
CA PRO A 16 24.38 -30.30 -25.51
C PRO A 16 22.85 -30.26 -25.45
N MET A 17 22.28 -29.65 -26.49
CA MET A 17 20.86 -29.65 -26.83
C MET A 17 20.36 -31.06 -27.12
N ILE A 18 19.19 -31.41 -26.57
CA ILE A 18 18.39 -32.55 -27.02
C ILE A 18 17.07 -31.99 -27.57
N GLU A 19 16.93 -32.07 -28.89
CA GLU A 19 15.66 -31.95 -29.61
C GLU A 19 14.82 -33.20 -29.33
N VAL A 20 13.53 -33.01 -28.99
CA VAL A 20 12.53 -34.08 -29.11
C VAL A 20 11.34 -33.53 -29.88
N ALA A 21 11.00 -34.31 -30.91
CA ALA A 21 10.09 -34.01 -31.99
C ALA A 21 8.62 -33.90 -31.57
N ALA A 22 7.92 -33.02 -32.28
CA ALA A 22 6.47 -32.93 -32.33
C ALA A 22 5.86 -34.16 -33.02
N SER A 23 4.75 -34.66 -32.47
CA SER A 23 3.83 -35.52 -33.23
C SER A 23 2.43 -34.92 -33.20
N LEU A 24 1.90 -34.67 -34.40
CA LEU A 24 0.54 -34.24 -34.69
C LEU A 24 -0.37 -35.47 -34.71
N SER A 25 -1.51 -35.40 -34.05
CA SER A 25 -2.68 -36.21 -34.43
C SER A 25 -3.91 -35.31 -34.54
N GLN A 26 -4.47 -35.31 -35.75
CA GLN A 26 -5.74 -34.69 -36.10
C GLN A 26 -6.88 -35.57 -35.60
N SER A 27 -7.97 -34.96 -35.15
CA SER A 27 -9.30 -35.55 -35.20
C SER A 27 -10.33 -34.43 -35.30
N THR A 28 -11.20 -34.56 -36.30
CA THR A 28 -12.14 -33.55 -36.80
C THR A 28 -13.59 -33.97 -36.47
N VAL A 29 -14.49 -32.97 -36.39
CA VAL A 29 -15.97 -33.03 -36.55
C VAL A 29 -16.71 -33.52 -35.27
N CYS A 30 -17.74 -32.85 -34.73
CA CYS A 30 -18.94 -32.33 -35.38
C CYS A 30 -19.64 -31.18 -34.61
N VAL A 31 -20.46 -30.46 -35.38
CA VAL A 31 -21.23 -29.25 -35.09
C VAL A 31 -22.56 -29.57 -34.39
N SER A 32 -23.03 -28.70 -33.51
CA SER A 32 -24.47 -28.39 -33.43
C SER A 32 -24.69 -26.92 -33.06
N SER A 33 -25.55 -26.28 -33.84
CA SER A 33 -25.94 -24.89 -33.79
C SER A 33 -27.29 -24.74 -33.09
N THR A 34 -27.46 -23.68 -32.31
CA THR A 34 -28.79 -23.11 -32.06
C THR A 34 -28.73 -21.59 -32.07
N PHE A 35 -29.47 -21.06 -33.03
CA PHE A 35 -29.89 -19.67 -33.21
C PHE A 35 -30.46 -19.07 -31.93
N PHE A 36 -30.17 -17.79 -31.65
CA PHE A 36 -31.20 -16.87 -31.15
C PHE A 36 -31.05 -15.46 -31.72
N GLN A 37 -32.23 -14.91 -31.98
CA GLN A 37 -32.61 -13.82 -32.87
C GLN A 37 -32.18 -12.43 -32.39
N ARG A 38 -31.74 -11.59 -33.34
CA ARG A 38 -31.63 -10.13 -33.17
C ARG A 38 -33.03 -9.50 -33.22
N TYR A 39 -33.31 -8.56 -32.30
CA TYR A 39 -34.35 -7.56 -32.49
C TYR A 39 -33.73 -6.16 -32.56
N ALA A 40 -33.89 -5.54 -33.71
CA ALA A 40 -33.66 -4.13 -33.95
C ALA A 40 -34.95 -3.35 -33.63
N ILE A 41 -34.85 -2.24 -32.89
CA ILE A 41 -35.95 -1.27 -32.79
C ILE A 41 -35.46 0.11 -33.22
N ARG A 42 -36.36 0.71 -33.99
CA ARG A 42 -36.26 1.81 -34.94
C ARG A 42 -36.20 3.16 -34.24
N ARG A 43 -35.37 4.06 -34.76
CA ARG A 43 -35.38 5.51 -34.49
C ARG A 43 -36.71 6.11 -34.95
N TYR A 44 -37.25 7.04 -34.16
CA TYR A 44 -38.18 8.07 -34.64
C TYR A 44 -37.66 9.45 -34.22
N ASN A 45 -37.33 10.27 -35.22
CA ASN A 45 -37.17 11.71 -35.11
C ASN A 45 -38.54 12.34 -35.32
N VAL A 46 -38.95 13.24 -34.44
CA VAL A 46 -40.01 14.23 -34.71
C VAL A 46 -39.49 15.59 -34.28
N SER A 47 -39.59 16.56 -35.19
CA SER A 47 -39.13 17.93 -35.08
C SER A 47 -40.31 18.90 -35.01
N ALA A 48 -40.03 20.06 -34.37
CA ALA A 48 -40.69 21.38 -34.42
C ALA A 48 -41.81 21.70 -33.40
N PRO A 49 -42.10 22.98 -33.08
CA PRO A 49 -41.29 24.23 -33.18
C PRO A 49 -41.20 25.04 -31.85
N LEU A 50 -40.32 26.05 -31.82
CA LEU A 50 -40.22 27.09 -30.77
C LEU A 50 -41.45 28.00 -30.70
N PRO A 51 -41.66 28.65 -29.53
CA PRO A 51 -41.91 30.09 -29.53
C PRO A 51 -40.97 30.87 -28.61
N SER A 52 -40.85 32.15 -28.96
CA SER A 52 -39.94 33.18 -28.47
C SER A 52 -40.30 33.79 -27.11
N SER A 53 -39.25 34.36 -26.49
CA SER A 53 -39.20 35.49 -25.55
C SER A 53 -39.89 35.38 -24.19
N THR A 54 -39.07 35.42 -23.12
CA THR A 54 -39.14 36.48 -22.09
C THR A 54 -37.88 36.42 -21.23
N THR A 55 -37.17 37.53 -21.14
CA THR A 55 -36.08 37.80 -20.20
C THR A 55 -36.65 37.93 -18.78
N PHE A 56 -36.19 37.08 -17.86
CA PHE A 56 -36.25 37.36 -16.42
C PHE A 56 -34.95 36.94 -15.74
N SER A 57 -34.27 37.95 -15.18
CA SER A 57 -33.14 37.81 -14.29
C SER A 57 -33.64 37.33 -12.92
N THR A 58 -33.16 36.18 -12.47
CA THR A 58 -33.22 35.78 -11.06
C THR A 58 -31.93 35.04 -10.68
N LYS A 59 -31.20 35.64 -9.74
CA LYS A 59 -30.03 35.09 -9.04
C LYS A 59 -30.31 33.65 -8.59
N LYS A 60 -29.64 32.66 -9.18
CA LYS A 60 -29.59 31.30 -8.63
C LYS A 60 -28.55 31.25 -7.51
N LEU A 61 -29.04 31.30 -6.27
CA LEU A 61 -28.38 30.68 -5.12
C LEU A 61 -28.09 29.22 -5.48
N LYS A 62 -26.83 28.89 -5.78
CA LYS A 62 -26.35 27.51 -5.84
C LYS A 62 -26.33 26.97 -4.41
N LYS A 63 -27.47 26.41 -3.97
CA LYS A 63 -27.47 25.43 -2.87
C LYS A 63 -26.67 24.24 -3.37
N ASN A 64 -25.45 24.06 -2.86
CA ASN A 64 -24.72 22.81 -2.99
C ASN A 64 -25.55 21.72 -2.31
N LEU A 65 -26.25 20.93 -3.12
CA LEU A 65 -26.87 19.69 -2.68
C LEU A 65 -25.70 18.73 -2.36
N ARG A 66 -25.29 18.64 -1.09
CA ARG A 66 -24.55 17.47 -0.62
C ARG A 66 -25.53 16.30 -0.68
N GLN A 67 -25.40 15.45 -1.71
CA GLN A 67 -26.06 14.15 -1.69
C GLN A 67 -25.39 13.28 -0.61
N PRO A 68 -26.14 12.58 0.25
CA PRO A 68 -25.55 11.62 1.16
C PRO A 68 -25.15 10.41 0.33
N VAL A 69 -23.86 10.21 0.10
CA VAL A 69 -23.37 9.00 -0.55
C VAL A 69 -23.42 7.88 0.48
N MET A 70 -24.58 7.26 0.64
CA MET A 70 -24.66 5.92 1.23
C MET A 70 -24.27 4.90 0.15
N SER A 71 -22.98 4.81 -0.16
CA SER A 71 -22.45 3.73 -0.99
C SER A 71 -22.10 2.55 -0.09
N VAL A 72 -22.90 1.49 -0.15
CA VAL A 72 -22.49 0.18 0.39
C VAL A 72 -21.37 -0.34 -0.49
N LEU A 73 -20.20 -0.56 0.09
CA LEU A 73 -19.02 -1.16 -0.54
C LEU A 73 -19.07 -2.67 -0.36
N GLU A 74 -18.62 -3.45 -1.36
CA GLU A 74 -18.45 -4.89 -1.22
C GLU A 74 -16.95 -5.22 -1.31
N ILE A 75 -16.36 -5.64 -0.19
CA ILE A 75 -14.92 -5.93 -0.07
C ILE A 75 -14.76 -7.28 0.61
N GLY A 76 -14.07 -8.22 -0.04
CA GLY A 76 -13.86 -9.57 0.49
C GLY A 76 -15.15 -10.36 0.73
N GLY A 77 -16.22 -10.06 -0.01
CA GLY A 77 -17.55 -10.65 0.19
C GLY A 77 -18.34 -10.03 1.34
N THR A 78 -17.82 -9.00 2.01
CA THR A 78 -18.48 -8.28 3.09
C THR A 78 -19.04 -6.95 2.57
N LYS A 79 -20.30 -6.67 2.88
CA LYS A 79 -20.93 -5.36 2.63
C LYS A 79 -20.59 -4.41 3.77
N ILE A 80 -19.99 -3.28 3.46
CA ILE A 80 -19.51 -2.28 4.41
C ILE A 80 -20.14 -0.94 4.05
N CYS A 81 -20.79 -0.28 5.01
CA CYS A 81 -21.26 1.10 4.86
C CYS A 81 -20.40 2.06 5.68
N ARG A 82 -20.62 3.37 5.47
CA ARG A 82 -19.89 4.43 6.18
C ARG A 82 -20.01 4.28 7.70
N ASP A 83 -21.22 4.01 8.19
CA ASP A 83 -21.50 3.98 9.62
C ASP A 83 -20.96 2.71 10.30
N ASP A 84 -20.53 1.70 9.54
CA ASP A 84 -19.80 0.55 10.05
C ASP A 84 -18.32 0.87 10.36
N VAL A 85 -17.80 1.96 9.80
CA VAL A 85 -16.37 2.32 9.84
C VAL A 85 -16.14 3.63 10.58
N VAL A 86 -16.94 4.66 10.29
CA VAL A 86 -16.91 5.97 10.94
C VAL A 86 -18.02 6.00 11.97
N LYS A 87 -17.76 5.39 13.13
CA LYS A 87 -18.71 5.18 14.21
C LYS A 87 -18.70 6.34 15.19
N ASP A 88 -19.85 6.56 15.84
CA ASP A 88 -19.92 7.36 17.07
C ASP A 88 -19.45 6.50 18.26
N ASP A 89 -18.15 6.19 18.28
CA ASP A 89 -17.47 5.43 19.33
C ASP A 89 -16.28 6.26 19.86
N PRO A 90 -16.06 6.36 21.20
CA PRO A 90 -14.98 7.17 21.77
C PRO A 90 -13.56 6.79 21.32
N THR A 91 -13.38 5.55 20.85
CA THR A 91 -12.11 5.02 20.34
C THR A 91 -11.99 5.09 18.83
N ASN A 92 -13.06 5.47 18.12
CA ASN A 92 -13.02 5.64 16.69
C ASN A 92 -12.16 6.85 16.33
N ASN A 93 -11.17 6.65 15.45
CA ASN A 93 -10.34 7.73 14.92
C ASN A 93 -10.27 7.69 13.38
N VAL A 94 -11.20 7.01 12.71
CA VAL A 94 -11.25 6.88 11.24
C VAL A 94 -12.04 8.04 10.66
N PRO A 95 -11.41 8.95 9.89
CA PRO A 95 -12.14 10.04 9.25
C PRO A 95 -12.83 9.58 7.96
N ASP A 96 -13.82 10.35 7.51
CA ASP A 96 -14.51 10.15 6.24
C ASP A 96 -13.56 10.07 5.03
N SER A 97 -12.46 10.84 5.06
CA SER A 97 -11.44 10.84 4.02
C SER A 97 -10.78 9.47 3.84
N ILE A 98 -10.65 8.69 4.91
CA ILE A 98 -10.09 7.33 4.89
C ILE A 98 -11.15 6.32 4.46
N PHE A 99 -12.39 6.47 4.94
CA PHE A 99 -13.50 5.63 4.47
C PHE A 99 -13.65 5.70 2.94
N LEU A 100 -13.52 6.90 2.33
CA LEU A 100 -13.59 7.09 0.88
C LEU A 100 -12.48 6.36 0.09
N LYS A 101 -11.40 5.91 0.74
CA LYS A 101 -10.32 5.15 0.10
C LYS A 101 -10.57 3.64 0.13
N LEU A 102 -11.44 3.16 1.01
CA LEU A 102 -11.82 1.74 1.07
C LEU A 102 -12.45 1.29 -0.24
N GLY A 103 -12.03 0.13 -0.74
CA GLY A 103 -12.58 -0.46 -1.96
C GLY A 103 -12.03 0.09 -3.27
N LEU A 104 -11.13 1.09 -3.24
CA LEU A 104 -10.48 1.58 -4.46
C LEU A 104 -9.55 0.51 -5.09
N GLN A 105 -8.97 -0.36 -4.27
CA GLN A 105 -8.23 -1.58 -4.65
C GLN A 105 -7.26 -1.34 -5.83
N LEU A 106 -6.36 -0.35 -5.71
CA LEU A 106 -5.47 0.05 -6.80
C LEU A 106 -4.57 -1.10 -7.27
N HIS A 107 -4.21 -2.00 -6.36
CA HIS A 107 -3.44 -3.22 -6.64
C HIS A 107 -4.16 -4.23 -7.56
N ARG A 108 -5.48 -4.11 -7.74
CA ARG A 108 -6.27 -4.99 -8.63
C ARG A 108 -6.53 -4.38 -10.00
N ARG A 109 -6.00 -3.20 -10.28
CA ARG A 109 -6.09 -2.52 -11.58
C ARG A 109 -4.82 -2.83 -12.37
N ASP A 110 -4.89 -3.71 -13.36
CA ASP A 110 -3.71 -4.25 -14.05
C ASP A 110 -2.86 -3.19 -14.77
N GLN A 111 -3.46 -2.08 -15.17
CA GLN A 111 -2.80 -0.92 -15.79
C GLN A 111 -2.26 0.09 -14.78
N HIS A 112 -2.64 0.00 -13.52
CA HIS A 112 -2.14 0.89 -12.48
C HIS A 112 -0.72 0.45 -12.07
N PRO A 113 0.22 1.36 -11.79
CA PRO A 113 1.60 1.01 -11.42
C PRO A 113 1.70 -0.05 -10.31
N ILE A 114 0.85 0.05 -9.28
CA ILE A 114 0.78 -0.93 -8.18
C ILE A 114 0.30 -2.30 -8.68
N GLY A 115 -0.68 -2.34 -9.58
CA GLY A 115 -1.15 -3.59 -10.20
C GLY A 115 -0.12 -4.21 -11.14
N ILE A 116 0.59 -3.39 -11.93
CA ILE A 116 1.70 -3.83 -12.78
C ILE A 116 2.79 -4.49 -11.92
N LEU A 117 3.23 -3.83 -10.85
CA LEU A 117 4.23 -4.38 -9.95
C LEU A 117 3.74 -5.67 -9.26
N LYS A 118 2.52 -5.69 -8.73
CA LYS A 118 1.91 -6.91 -8.15
C LYS A 118 1.95 -8.07 -9.13
N ASN A 119 1.52 -7.84 -10.38
CA ASN A 119 1.48 -8.87 -11.40
C ASN A 119 2.88 -9.37 -11.76
N ALA A 120 3.90 -8.49 -11.80
CA ALA A 120 5.29 -8.92 -11.99
C ALA A 120 5.79 -9.83 -10.84
N VAL A 121 5.42 -9.55 -9.60
CA VAL A 121 5.73 -10.45 -8.48
C VAL A 121 4.99 -11.78 -8.63
N TYR A 122 3.70 -11.76 -9.01
CA TYR A 122 2.94 -12.99 -9.28
C TYR A 122 3.58 -13.83 -10.39
N ASP A 123 4.07 -13.21 -11.47
CA ASP A 123 4.75 -13.90 -12.56
C ASP A 123 6.05 -14.58 -12.08
N TYR A 124 6.82 -13.92 -11.21
CA TYR A 124 7.98 -14.53 -10.57
C TYR A 124 7.59 -15.80 -9.80
N PHE A 125 6.56 -15.75 -8.95
CA PHE A 125 6.14 -16.92 -8.18
C PHE A 125 5.53 -18.02 -9.06
N ASN A 126 4.73 -17.67 -10.06
CA ASN A 126 4.17 -18.61 -11.04
C ASN A 126 5.27 -19.38 -11.77
N LYS A 127 6.33 -18.68 -12.19
CA LYS A 127 7.44 -19.24 -12.96
C LYS A 127 8.38 -20.12 -12.12
N ASN A 128 8.66 -19.72 -10.88
CA ASN A 128 9.72 -20.36 -10.07
C ASN A 128 9.18 -21.40 -9.06
N TYR A 129 7.89 -21.35 -8.74
CA TYR A 129 7.27 -22.22 -7.73
C TYR A 129 6.00 -22.92 -8.25
N SER A 130 5.92 -23.17 -9.56
CA SER A 130 4.89 -24.02 -10.19
C SER A 130 3.44 -23.82 -9.71
N SER A 131 3.02 -22.58 -9.44
CA SER A 131 1.70 -22.21 -8.90
C SER A 131 1.36 -22.76 -7.49
N GLU A 132 2.36 -23.12 -6.68
CA GLU A 132 2.17 -23.54 -5.29
C GLU A 132 1.58 -22.42 -4.41
N PHE A 133 1.87 -21.16 -4.75
CA PHE A 133 1.39 -20.00 -3.99
C PHE A 133 -0.03 -19.60 -4.37
N THR A 134 -0.97 -19.82 -3.45
CA THR A 134 -2.33 -19.28 -3.50
C THR A 134 -2.28 -17.76 -3.35
N LYS A 135 -3.04 -17.03 -4.18
CA LYS A 135 -3.01 -15.57 -4.23
C LYS A 135 -4.29 -15.00 -3.64
N PHE A 136 -4.16 -14.14 -2.64
CA PHE A 136 -5.26 -13.45 -1.97
C PHE A 136 -5.12 -11.95 -2.15
N ASP A 137 -5.88 -11.35 -3.07
CA ASP A 137 -5.83 -9.91 -3.35
C ASP A 137 -7.14 -9.15 -3.02
N ASN A 138 -8.07 -9.82 -2.35
CA ASN A 138 -9.42 -9.32 -2.08
C ASN A 138 -9.84 -9.43 -0.60
N LEU A 139 -8.93 -9.74 0.32
CA LEU A 139 -9.25 -9.87 1.75
C LEU A 139 -9.71 -8.53 2.34
N CYS A 140 -10.68 -8.57 3.25
CA CYS A 140 -11.22 -7.38 3.92
C CYS A 140 -10.13 -6.66 4.74
N PRO A 141 -9.95 -5.34 4.58
CA PRO A 141 -8.98 -4.57 5.37
C PRO A 141 -9.44 -4.31 6.81
N ILE A 142 -10.72 -4.51 7.11
CA ILE A 142 -11.27 -4.42 8.47
C ILE A 142 -10.95 -5.73 9.19
N VAL A 143 -10.12 -5.66 10.22
CA VAL A 143 -9.64 -6.81 10.98
C VAL A 143 -9.75 -6.53 12.48
N SER A 144 -9.79 -7.59 13.28
CA SER A 144 -9.69 -7.44 14.73
C SER A 144 -8.30 -6.97 15.17
N VAL A 145 -8.22 -6.28 16.31
CA VAL A 145 -6.95 -5.97 17.01
C VAL A 145 -6.13 -7.24 17.21
N LYS A 146 -6.80 -8.36 17.51
CA LYS A 146 -6.18 -9.68 17.65
C LYS A 146 -5.50 -10.13 16.36
N GLN A 147 -6.17 -10.07 15.21
CA GLN A 147 -5.58 -10.43 13.91
C GLN A 147 -4.39 -9.53 13.57
N ASN A 148 -4.53 -8.21 13.73
CA ASN A 148 -3.50 -7.26 13.33
C ASN A 148 -2.26 -7.30 14.24
N PHE A 149 -2.41 -7.63 15.53
CA PHE A 149 -1.32 -7.52 16.48
C PHE A 149 -1.05 -8.79 17.30
N ASP A 150 -2.06 -9.34 17.99
CA ASP A 150 -1.84 -10.45 18.94
C ASP A 150 -1.43 -11.76 18.22
N ASP A 151 -2.07 -12.06 17.10
CA ASP A 151 -1.84 -13.26 16.29
C ASP A 151 -0.45 -13.27 15.64
N VAL A 152 0.16 -12.09 15.52
CA VAL A 152 1.54 -11.87 15.04
C VAL A 152 2.46 -11.40 16.17
N LEU A 153 2.12 -11.70 17.43
CA LEU A 153 2.97 -11.52 18.62
C LEU A 153 3.46 -10.09 18.88
N VAL A 154 2.83 -9.06 18.31
CA VAL A 154 3.15 -7.67 18.64
C VAL A 154 2.78 -7.44 20.11
N PRO A 155 3.67 -6.92 20.98
CA PRO A 155 3.36 -6.70 22.39
C PRO A 155 2.22 -5.70 22.62
N ALA A 156 1.50 -5.82 23.75
CA ALA A 156 0.36 -4.96 24.09
C ALA A 156 0.74 -3.47 24.30
N ASP A 157 1.97 -3.22 24.73
CA ASP A 157 2.58 -1.90 24.95
C ASP A 157 3.38 -1.40 23.73
N HIS A 158 3.35 -2.12 22.61
CA HIS A 158 4.09 -1.74 21.41
C HIS A 158 3.51 -0.47 20.77
N VAL A 159 4.40 0.43 20.33
CA VAL A 159 4.03 1.75 19.79
C VAL A 159 3.06 1.67 18.60
N SER A 160 3.16 0.62 17.77
CA SER A 160 2.25 0.44 16.62
C SER A 160 0.77 0.24 17.01
N ARG A 161 0.48 -0.12 18.26
CA ARG A 161 -0.89 -0.19 18.80
C ARG A 161 -1.42 1.17 19.26
N SER A 162 -0.61 2.22 19.22
CA SER A 162 -1.03 3.55 19.60
C SER A 162 -2.13 4.06 18.68
N TYR A 163 -3.14 4.72 19.25
CA TYR A 163 -4.12 5.49 18.48
C TYR A 163 -3.46 6.56 17.62
N ASN A 164 -2.21 6.96 17.92
CA ASN A 164 -1.44 7.89 17.11
C ASN A 164 -1.04 7.35 15.74
N ASP A 165 -0.86 6.03 15.61
CA ASP A 165 -0.26 5.39 14.44
C ASP A 165 -1.26 4.48 13.70
N THR A 166 -2.32 4.06 14.38
CA THR A 166 -3.31 3.10 13.87
C THR A 166 -4.70 3.69 13.80
N TYR A 167 -5.42 3.31 12.74
CA TYR A 167 -6.84 3.61 12.54
C TYR A 167 -7.73 2.57 13.22
N TYR A 168 -8.33 2.96 14.35
CA TYR A 168 -9.29 2.19 15.12
C TYR A 168 -10.73 2.54 14.71
N ILE A 169 -11.50 1.53 14.34
CA ILE A 169 -12.95 1.64 14.14
C ILE A 169 -13.67 1.61 15.49
N ASP A 170 -13.18 0.76 16.39
CA ASP A 170 -13.56 0.65 17.79
C ASP A 170 -12.41 -0.02 18.56
N ALA A 171 -12.56 -0.20 19.87
CA ALA A 171 -11.52 -0.73 20.75
C ALA A 171 -10.97 -2.12 20.32
N GLN A 172 -11.73 -2.88 19.52
CA GLN A 172 -11.38 -4.25 19.10
C GLN A 172 -11.21 -4.42 17.60
N THR A 173 -11.43 -3.36 16.81
CA THR A 173 -11.45 -3.41 15.35
C THR A 173 -10.61 -2.29 14.75
N VAL A 174 -9.72 -2.64 13.83
CA VAL A 174 -8.83 -1.69 13.15
C VAL A 174 -8.92 -1.86 11.64
N LEU A 175 -8.51 -0.82 10.91
CA LEU A 175 -8.04 -1.00 9.55
C LEU A 175 -6.64 -1.59 9.61
N ARG A 176 -6.38 -2.70 8.89
CA ARG A 176 -5.12 -3.44 8.99
C ARG A 176 -3.90 -2.54 8.72
N CYS A 177 -2.91 -2.61 9.59
CA CYS A 177 -1.66 -1.84 9.47
C CYS A 177 -0.65 -2.50 8.51
N HIS A 178 -0.82 -3.81 8.27
CA HIS A 178 0.03 -4.62 7.42
C HIS A 178 -0.72 -5.88 6.93
N THR A 179 -0.27 -6.46 5.82
CA THR A 179 -0.86 -7.70 5.28
C THR A 179 -0.66 -8.92 6.19
N SER A 180 0.30 -8.88 7.12
CA SER A 180 0.58 -9.98 8.05
C SER A 180 -0.58 -10.27 9.01
N ALA A 181 -1.54 -9.34 9.13
CA ALA A 181 -2.78 -9.53 9.87
C ALA A 181 -3.59 -10.77 9.42
N HIS A 182 -3.34 -11.26 8.21
CA HIS A 182 -4.02 -12.41 7.64
C HIS A 182 -3.24 -13.73 7.77
N GLN A 183 -1.99 -13.74 8.28
CA GLN A 183 -1.18 -14.96 8.39
C GLN A 183 -1.87 -16.06 9.19
N ALA A 184 -2.31 -15.73 10.40
CA ALA A 184 -2.87 -16.71 11.32
C ALA A 184 -4.20 -17.30 10.81
N GLU A 185 -5.05 -16.47 10.19
CA GLU A 185 -6.29 -16.93 9.57
C GLU A 185 -6.02 -17.89 8.41
N LEU A 186 -5.12 -17.53 7.50
CA LEU A 186 -4.78 -18.37 6.35
C LEU A 186 -4.12 -19.70 6.76
N LEU A 187 -3.26 -19.67 7.79
CA LEU A 187 -2.70 -20.89 8.38
C LEU A 187 -3.79 -21.81 8.94
N ARG A 188 -4.77 -21.26 9.67
CA ARG A 188 -5.93 -22.02 10.20
C ARG A 188 -6.82 -22.58 9.08
N MET A 189 -6.91 -21.89 7.95
CA MET A 189 -7.58 -22.39 6.73
C MET A 189 -6.78 -23.48 6.00
N GLY A 190 -5.61 -23.87 6.52
CA GLY A 190 -4.78 -24.93 5.95
C GLY A 190 -3.83 -24.46 4.84
N GLN A 191 -3.77 -23.16 4.54
CA GLN A 191 -2.83 -22.63 3.54
C GLN A 191 -1.38 -22.81 4.03
N THR A 192 -0.49 -23.21 3.13
CA THR A 192 0.94 -23.43 3.41
C THR A 192 1.84 -22.53 2.58
N HIS A 193 1.38 -22.11 1.40
CA HIS A 193 2.11 -21.26 0.46
C HIS A 193 1.12 -20.21 -0.04
N PHE A 194 1.32 -18.94 0.34
CA PHE A 194 0.39 -17.90 -0.07
C PHE A 194 1.05 -16.55 -0.25
N LEU A 195 0.46 -15.78 -1.15
CA LEU A 195 0.72 -14.35 -1.31
C LEU A 195 -0.54 -13.59 -0.90
N VAL A 196 -0.38 -12.55 -0.09
CA VAL A 196 -1.48 -11.63 0.24
C VAL A 196 -1.14 -10.28 -0.37
N THR A 197 -2.08 -9.64 -1.05
CA THR A 197 -1.88 -8.27 -1.55
C THR A 197 -3.06 -7.42 -1.15
N GLY A 198 -2.80 -6.25 -0.58
CA GLY A 198 -3.87 -5.37 -0.18
C GLY A 198 -3.40 -3.99 0.23
N ASP A 199 -4.36 -3.09 0.23
CA ASP A 199 -4.33 -1.80 0.89
C ASP A 199 -4.18 -1.97 2.41
N VAL A 200 -3.32 -1.18 3.02
CA VAL A 200 -3.04 -1.12 4.46
C VAL A 200 -3.08 0.34 4.90
N TYR A 201 -3.38 0.56 6.18
CA TYR A 201 -3.81 1.86 6.70
C TYR A 201 -2.97 2.25 7.90
N ARG A 202 -2.35 3.43 7.86
CA ARG A 202 -1.54 3.98 8.95
C ARG A 202 -1.74 5.48 9.07
N ARG A 203 -1.71 5.97 10.30
CA ARG A 203 -1.64 7.41 10.57
C ARG A 203 -0.16 7.80 10.51
N ASP A 204 0.19 8.67 9.58
CA ASP A 204 1.59 8.95 9.25
C ASP A 204 1.81 10.42 8.88
N SER A 205 3.08 10.83 8.74
CA SER A 205 3.49 12.17 8.31
C SER A 205 2.96 12.52 6.91
N ILE A 206 2.91 13.82 6.58
CA ILE A 206 2.58 14.29 5.22
C ILE A 206 3.89 14.69 4.52
N ASP A 207 4.31 13.85 3.58
CA ASP A 207 5.39 14.13 2.64
C ASP A 207 5.21 13.33 1.34
N SER A 208 6.17 13.41 0.43
CA SER A 208 6.11 12.74 -0.88
C SER A 208 6.21 11.21 -0.82
N THR A 209 6.57 10.64 0.32
CA THR A 209 6.80 9.19 0.52
C THR A 209 5.78 8.54 1.46
N HIS A 210 5.05 9.31 2.26
CA HIS A 210 4.06 8.83 3.21
C HIS A 210 2.63 9.21 2.80
N TYR A 211 1.75 8.21 2.81
CA TYR A 211 0.32 8.37 2.54
C TYR A 211 -0.47 7.46 3.50
N PRO A 212 -1.64 7.87 4.00
CA PRO A 212 -2.32 7.13 5.06
C PRO A 212 -2.90 5.79 4.60
N VAL A 213 -2.96 5.57 3.28
CA VAL A 213 -3.32 4.31 2.65
C VAL A 213 -2.24 3.97 1.64
N PHE A 214 -1.64 2.79 1.76
CA PHE A 214 -0.66 2.29 0.80
C PHE A 214 -0.85 0.78 0.65
N HIS A 215 -0.07 0.11 -0.18
CA HIS A 215 -0.29 -1.30 -0.49
C HIS A 215 0.93 -2.14 -0.12
N GLN A 216 0.64 -3.32 0.43
CA GLN A 216 1.66 -4.31 0.72
C GLN A 216 1.40 -5.61 -0.04
N MET A 217 2.48 -6.37 -0.23
CA MET A 217 2.39 -7.77 -0.59
C MET A 217 3.14 -8.62 0.44
N GLU A 218 2.42 -9.57 1.04
CA GLU A 218 2.95 -10.65 1.86
C GLU A 218 3.37 -11.82 0.97
N GLY A 219 4.44 -12.51 1.33
CA GLY A 219 4.63 -13.90 0.96
C GLY A 219 4.93 -14.76 2.17
N PHE A 220 4.37 -15.96 2.20
CA PHE A 220 4.50 -16.91 3.30
C PHE A 220 4.67 -18.33 2.77
N ARG A 221 5.63 -19.08 3.32
CA ARG A 221 5.88 -20.48 2.97
C ARG A 221 6.14 -21.32 4.22
N VAL A 222 5.37 -22.38 4.37
CA VAL A 222 5.53 -23.42 5.39
C VAL A 222 6.36 -24.57 4.83
N PHE A 223 7.29 -25.07 5.63
CA PHE A 223 8.11 -26.24 5.38
C PHE A 223 7.75 -27.36 6.35
N THR A 224 7.82 -28.59 5.85
CA THR A 224 7.72 -29.82 6.66
C THR A 224 9.10 -30.36 7.04
N PRO A 225 9.23 -31.15 8.13
CA PRO A 225 10.50 -31.75 8.53
C PRO A 225 11.26 -32.46 7.40
N ASP A 226 10.54 -33.25 6.62
CA ASP A 226 11.09 -33.99 5.48
C ASP A 226 11.85 -33.09 4.48
N GLU A 227 11.43 -31.82 4.33
CA GLU A 227 12.05 -30.88 3.39
C GLU A 227 13.45 -30.44 3.82
N TRP A 228 13.72 -30.26 5.12
CA TRP A 228 15.04 -29.81 5.60
C TRP A 228 15.92 -30.95 6.12
N GLU A 229 15.33 -32.02 6.67
CA GLU A 229 16.07 -33.17 7.20
C GLU A 229 16.94 -33.84 6.13
N GLN A 230 16.46 -33.89 4.88
CA GLN A 230 17.22 -34.41 3.74
C GLN A 230 18.52 -33.62 3.45
N PHE A 231 18.62 -32.37 3.90
CA PHE A 231 19.80 -31.52 3.72
C PHE A 231 20.72 -31.50 4.94
N GLY A 232 20.35 -32.17 6.04
CA GLY A 232 21.12 -32.16 7.28
C GLY A 232 21.24 -30.77 7.92
N MET A 233 20.30 -29.87 7.64
CA MET A 233 20.24 -28.51 8.20
C MET A 233 19.17 -28.45 9.29
N ASP A 234 19.34 -27.54 10.26
CA ASP A 234 18.23 -27.20 11.16
C ASP A 234 17.15 -26.39 10.42
N ASN A 235 15.95 -26.41 10.97
CA ASN A 235 14.76 -25.84 10.35
C ASN A 235 14.83 -24.32 10.12
N THR A 236 15.61 -23.61 10.92
CA THR A 236 15.72 -22.15 10.91
C THR A 236 16.73 -21.73 9.85
N THR A 237 17.90 -22.36 9.84
CA THR A 237 18.92 -22.18 8.79
C THR A 237 18.33 -22.48 7.41
N TYR A 238 17.60 -23.60 7.29
CA TYR A 238 16.97 -23.98 6.02
C TYR A 238 15.96 -22.94 5.53
N ALA A 239 15.01 -22.53 6.40
CA ALA A 239 14.00 -21.54 6.05
C ALA A 239 14.64 -20.18 5.67
N ALA A 240 15.66 -19.74 6.41
CA ALA A 240 16.38 -18.50 6.10
C ALA A 240 17.13 -18.59 4.77
N THR A 241 17.78 -19.72 4.45
CA THR A 241 18.46 -19.91 3.16
C THR A 241 17.47 -19.89 1.99
N GLU A 242 16.35 -20.59 2.10
CA GLU A 242 15.31 -20.61 1.06
C GLU A 242 14.66 -19.23 0.88
N LEU A 243 14.41 -18.50 1.99
CA LEU A 243 13.93 -17.13 1.97
C LEU A 243 14.87 -16.21 1.21
N LYS A 244 16.16 -16.21 1.56
CA LYS A 244 17.16 -15.34 0.91
C LYS A 244 17.28 -15.65 -0.58
N LYS A 245 17.32 -16.93 -0.94
CA LYS A 245 17.34 -17.38 -2.35
C LYS A 245 16.10 -16.91 -3.12
N CYS A 246 14.91 -17.02 -2.53
CA CYS A 246 13.66 -16.53 -3.12
C CYS A 246 13.72 -15.02 -3.37
N LEU A 247 14.09 -14.24 -2.36
CA LEU A 247 14.05 -12.78 -2.42
C LEU A 247 15.14 -12.17 -3.29
N GLU A 248 16.34 -12.78 -3.34
CA GLU A 248 17.35 -12.41 -4.33
C GLU A 248 16.87 -12.69 -5.75
N GLY A 249 16.20 -13.82 -5.98
CA GLY A 249 15.60 -14.15 -7.26
C GLY A 249 14.52 -13.14 -7.66
N LEU A 250 13.62 -12.79 -6.74
CA LEU A 250 12.58 -11.80 -6.94
C LEU A 250 13.18 -10.42 -7.26
N THR A 251 14.18 -9.99 -6.48
CA THR A 251 14.86 -8.71 -6.70
C THR A 251 15.53 -8.66 -8.07
N ARG A 252 16.22 -9.74 -8.49
CA ARG A 252 16.79 -9.82 -9.85
C ARG A 252 15.71 -9.78 -10.93
N HIS A 253 14.54 -10.35 -10.67
CA HIS A 253 13.42 -10.32 -11.60
C HIS A 253 12.85 -8.90 -11.78
N LEU A 254 12.75 -8.13 -10.69
CA LEU A 254 12.17 -6.79 -10.71
C LEU A 254 13.15 -5.71 -11.17
N PHE A 255 14.38 -5.73 -10.65
CA PHE A 255 15.37 -4.66 -10.84
C PHE A 255 16.49 -5.01 -11.84
N GLY A 256 16.56 -6.26 -12.28
CA GLY A 256 17.70 -6.76 -13.05
C GLY A 256 18.92 -7.02 -12.18
N ALA A 257 20.12 -6.91 -12.76
CA ALA A 257 21.36 -7.09 -12.01
C ALA A 257 21.64 -5.86 -11.14
N VAL A 258 21.42 -6.00 -9.83
CA VAL A 258 21.69 -4.98 -8.80
C VAL A 258 22.50 -5.56 -7.66
N GLU A 259 23.28 -4.72 -6.98
CA GLU A 259 23.96 -5.09 -5.75
C GLU A 259 22.95 -5.19 -4.61
N MET A 260 23.11 -6.21 -3.76
CA MET A 260 22.18 -6.54 -2.68
C MET A 260 22.95 -6.71 -1.37
N ARG A 261 22.36 -6.30 -0.25
CA ARG A 261 22.86 -6.62 1.08
C ARG A 261 21.72 -6.97 2.04
N TRP A 262 22.03 -7.87 2.95
CA TRP A 262 21.13 -8.25 4.04
C TRP A 262 21.50 -7.43 5.27
N VAL A 263 20.51 -6.78 5.88
CA VAL A 263 20.63 -6.04 7.13
C VAL A 263 19.86 -6.79 8.20
N ASP A 264 20.49 -7.06 9.34
CA ASP A 264 19.80 -7.69 10.47
C ASP A 264 18.77 -6.70 11.03
N ALA A 265 17.55 -7.19 11.23
CA ALA A 265 16.40 -6.39 11.68
C ALA A 265 15.70 -7.08 12.86
N TYR A 266 14.63 -6.47 13.35
CA TYR A 266 13.77 -7.05 14.38
C TYR A 266 12.30 -6.84 14.03
N PHE A 267 11.55 -7.94 13.95
CA PHE A 267 10.09 -7.93 13.88
C PHE A 267 9.54 -8.91 14.93
N PRO A 268 8.47 -8.57 15.69
CA PRO A 268 7.95 -9.45 16.74
C PRO A 268 7.49 -10.83 16.28
N PHE A 269 7.21 -10.99 14.98
CA PHE A 269 6.70 -12.22 14.37
C PHE A 269 7.73 -13.04 13.60
N THR A 270 9.00 -12.60 13.55
CA THR A 270 10.08 -13.35 12.89
C THR A 270 11.40 -13.33 13.67
N SER A 271 12.11 -14.45 13.68
CA SER A 271 13.46 -14.57 14.23
C SER A 271 14.20 -15.75 13.60
N PRO A 272 15.36 -15.54 12.94
CA PRO A 272 15.98 -14.24 12.67
C PRO A 272 15.17 -13.41 11.67
N SER A 273 15.33 -12.09 11.77
CA SER A 273 14.69 -11.08 10.93
C SER A 273 15.73 -10.34 10.09
N PHE A 274 15.38 -10.02 8.84
CA PHE A 274 16.25 -9.34 7.90
C PHE A 274 15.49 -8.30 7.08
N GLU A 275 16.18 -7.24 6.71
CA GLU A 275 15.81 -6.37 5.61
C GLU A 275 16.72 -6.65 4.41
N LEU A 276 16.13 -6.65 3.21
CA LEU A 276 16.90 -6.70 1.97
C LEU A 276 17.02 -5.28 1.42
N GLU A 277 18.26 -4.80 1.29
CA GLU A 277 18.54 -3.53 0.64
C GLU A 277 19.24 -3.74 -0.71
N ILE A 278 18.95 -2.84 -1.65
CA ILE A 278 19.63 -2.79 -2.96
C ILE A 278 20.38 -1.48 -3.14
N TYR A 279 21.51 -1.53 -3.83
CA TYR A 279 22.16 -0.32 -4.33
C TYR A 279 21.56 0.04 -5.68
N PHE A 280 20.73 1.09 -5.69
CA PHE A 280 19.97 1.50 -6.87
C PHE A 280 19.89 3.03 -6.92
N GLN A 281 20.12 3.61 -8.10
CA GLN A 281 20.20 5.07 -8.27
C GLN A 281 21.17 5.73 -7.26
N GLU A 282 22.37 5.17 -7.15
CA GLU A 282 23.49 5.67 -6.32
C GLU A 282 23.23 5.69 -4.80
N LYS A 283 22.17 5.03 -4.32
CA LYS A 283 21.85 4.92 -2.89
C LYS A 283 21.46 3.50 -2.49
N TRP A 284 21.71 3.16 -1.22
CA TRP A 284 21.11 1.98 -0.61
C TRP A 284 19.65 2.24 -0.28
N MET A 285 18.80 1.27 -0.58
CA MET A 285 17.37 1.35 -0.39
C MET A 285 16.81 0.01 0.09
N GLU A 286 16.09 0.06 1.19
CA GLU A 286 15.30 -1.06 1.71
C GLU A 286 14.16 -1.42 0.75
N VAL A 287 14.15 -2.68 0.31
CA VAL A 287 13.14 -3.26 -0.58
C VAL A 287 12.00 -3.86 0.23
N LEU A 288 12.32 -4.55 1.33
CA LEU A 288 11.39 -5.35 2.11
C LEU A 288 11.98 -5.75 3.47
N GLY A 289 11.08 -6.05 4.41
CA GLY A 289 11.36 -6.81 5.64
C GLY A 289 10.93 -8.27 5.51
N CYS A 290 11.66 -9.18 6.13
CA CYS A 290 11.41 -10.62 6.09
C CYS A 290 12.04 -11.38 7.25
N GLY A 291 11.75 -12.66 7.39
CA GLY A 291 12.43 -13.51 8.35
C GLY A 291 11.84 -14.92 8.46
N VAL A 292 12.43 -15.71 9.35
CA VAL A 292 11.88 -17.01 9.75
C VAL A 292 10.77 -16.76 10.75
N VAL A 293 9.58 -17.29 10.51
CA VAL A 293 8.38 -17.03 11.32
C VAL A 293 8.56 -17.60 12.73
N GLU A 294 8.17 -16.82 13.73
CA GLU A 294 8.20 -17.25 15.13
C GLU A 294 7.40 -18.55 15.34
N GLN A 295 8.03 -19.54 15.97
CA GLN A 295 7.44 -20.88 16.11
C GLN A 295 6.10 -20.86 16.87
N GLU A 296 5.92 -19.90 17.78
CA GLU A 296 4.67 -19.72 18.51
C GLU A 296 3.49 -19.38 17.59
N ILE A 297 3.71 -18.66 16.48
CA ILE A 297 2.66 -18.38 15.48
C ILE A 297 2.25 -19.69 14.81
N LEU A 298 3.21 -20.52 14.40
CA LEU A 298 2.95 -21.81 13.77
C LEU A 298 2.22 -22.77 14.72
N LYS A 299 2.69 -22.91 15.96
CA LYS A 299 2.08 -23.75 16.99
C LYS A 299 0.63 -23.35 17.28
N LYS A 300 0.36 -22.05 17.49
CA LYS A 300 -1.00 -21.53 17.75
C LYS A 300 -1.98 -21.79 16.60
N ASN A 301 -1.46 -22.01 15.39
CA ASN A 301 -2.27 -22.25 14.20
C ASN A 301 -2.10 -23.69 13.65
N GLY A 302 -1.76 -24.66 14.51
CA GLY A 302 -1.81 -26.09 14.21
C GLY A 302 -0.63 -26.65 13.41
N ARG A 303 0.49 -25.92 13.33
CA ARG A 303 1.70 -26.28 12.56
C ARG A 303 2.92 -26.51 13.47
N VAL A 304 2.74 -27.37 14.48
CA VAL A 304 3.68 -27.53 15.60
C VAL A 304 5.10 -27.90 15.18
N ASN A 305 5.24 -28.80 14.20
CA ASN A 305 6.52 -29.36 13.76
C ASN A 305 7.03 -28.71 12.48
N ASN A 306 6.39 -27.65 11.99
CA ASN A 306 6.77 -26.99 10.76
C ASN A 306 7.72 -25.82 11.03
N SER A 307 8.42 -25.39 10.00
CA SER A 307 9.11 -24.09 9.95
C SER A 307 8.46 -23.24 8.87
N ALA A 308 8.65 -21.93 8.88
CA ALA A 308 8.16 -21.08 7.83
C ALA A 308 9.03 -19.84 7.64
N TRP A 309 9.02 -19.27 6.45
CA TRP A 309 9.48 -17.90 6.24
C TRP A 309 8.32 -17.01 5.81
N ALA A 310 8.47 -15.71 6.10
CA ALA A 310 7.58 -14.67 5.62
C ALA A 310 8.36 -13.44 5.12
N PHE A 311 7.78 -12.68 4.19
CA PHE A 311 8.25 -11.36 3.80
C PHE A 311 7.08 -10.40 3.56
N GLY A 312 7.35 -9.10 3.67
CA GLY A 312 6.42 -8.02 3.33
C GLY A 312 7.07 -6.97 2.42
N LEU A 313 6.47 -6.73 1.26
CA LEU A 313 6.88 -5.70 0.29
C LEU A 313 6.01 -4.46 0.45
N GLY A 314 6.60 -3.26 0.47
CA GLY A 314 5.86 -2.01 0.26
C GLY A 314 5.75 -1.69 -1.22
N LEU A 315 4.56 -1.82 -1.82
CA LEU A 315 4.41 -1.71 -3.28
C LEU A 315 4.67 -0.29 -3.79
N GLU A 316 4.25 0.75 -3.09
CA GLU A 316 4.49 2.15 -3.47
C GLU A 316 5.97 2.47 -3.47
N ARG A 317 6.72 2.07 -2.44
CA ARG A 317 8.16 2.32 -2.35
C ARG A 317 8.89 1.75 -3.57
N LEU A 318 8.59 0.51 -3.92
CA LEU A 318 9.18 -0.15 -5.09
C LEU A 318 8.70 0.47 -6.40
N ALA A 319 7.41 0.76 -6.52
CA ALA A 319 6.83 1.36 -7.72
C ALA A 319 7.39 2.77 -7.97
N MET A 320 7.58 3.59 -6.94
CA MET A 320 8.19 4.93 -7.05
C MET A 320 9.57 4.87 -7.69
N VAL A 321 10.31 3.80 -7.42
CA VAL A 321 11.69 3.64 -7.85
C VAL A 321 11.77 2.95 -9.22
N LEU A 322 10.98 1.91 -9.42
CA LEU A 322 10.91 1.18 -10.69
C LEU A 322 10.34 2.07 -11.80
N PHE A 323 9.33 2.89 -11.49
CA PHE A 323 8.66 3.75 -12.45
C PHE A 323 9.10 5.21 -12.41
N ASP A 324 10.07 5.61 -11.57
CA ASP A 324 10.50 7.01 -11.37
C ASP A 324 9.34 7.97 -11.00
N ILE A 325 8.42 7.51 -10.14
CA ILE A 325 7.28 8.30 -9.65
C ILE A 325 7.74 9.10 -8.42
N PRO A 326 7.75 10.45 -8.48
CA PRO A 326 8.40 11.27 -7.46
C PRO A 326 7.58 11.52 -6.19
N ASP A 327 6.28 11.19 -6.21
CA ASP A 327 5.35 11.52 -5.14
C ASP A 327 4.24 10.47 -5.05
N ILE A 328 4.04 9.91 -3.86
CA ILE A 328 3.06 8.85 -3.58
C ILE A 328 1.61 9.28 -3.90
N ARG A 329 1.29 10.57 -3.83
CA ARG A 329 -0.05 11.09 -4.17
C ARG A 329 -0.44 10.82 -5.62
N LEU A 330 0.53 10.64 -6.52
CA LEU A 330 0.27 10.35 -7.92
C LEU A 330 -0.47 9.01 -8.13
N PHE A 331 -0.23 7.99 -7.28
CA PHE A 331 -0.98 6.74 -7.36
C PHE A 331 -2.48 6.92 -7.10
N TRP A 332 -2.86 8.00 -6.41
CA TRP A 332 -4.26 8.29 -6.08
C TRP A 332 -4.89 9.33 -7.02
N SER A 333 -4.13 9.83 -8.01
CA SER A 333 -4.60 10.84 -8.95
C SER A 333 -5.47 10.23 -10.06
N ASN A 334 -6.49 10.98 -10.48
CA ASN A 334 -7.29 10.67 -11.66
C ASN A 334 -6.82 11.47 -12.90
N ASP A 335 -5.62 12.05 -12.85
CA ASP A 335 -5.07 12.84 -13.95
C ASP A 335 -4.65 11.94 -15.11
N GLU A 336 -5.28 12.13 -16.27
CA GLU A 336 -4.97 11.41 -17.51
C GLU A 336 -3.49 11.52 -17.91
N ARG A 337 -2.82 12.63 -17.58
CA ARG A 337 -1.37 12.81 -17.84
C ARG A 337 -0.51 11.82 -17.05
N PHE A 338 -1.00 11.30 -15.93
CA PHE A 338 -0.36 10.23 -15.17
C PHE A 338 -0.85 8.86 -15.64
N ILE A 339 -2.18 8.64 -15.65
CA ILE A 339 -2.79 7.33 -15.90
C ILE A 339 -2.42 6.79 -17.29
N SER A 340 -2.45 7.64 -18.32
CA SER A 340 -2.20 7.21 -19.70
C SER A 340 -0.76 6.78 -19.98
N GLN A 341 0.18 7.00 -19.05
CA GLN A 341 1.57 6.58 -19.22
C GLN A 341 1.81 5.11 -18.90
N PHE A 342 0.86 4.43 -18.26
CA PHE A 342 1.02 3.05 -17.81
C PHE A 342 0.09 2.11 -18.58
N SER A 343 0.55 0.89 -18.81
CA SER A 343 -0.22 -0.19 -19.41
C SER A 343 0.19 -1.51 -18.78
N GLY A 344 -0.75 -2.47 -18.74
CA GLY A 344 -0.55 -3.75 -18.06
C GLY A 344 0.70 -4.48 -18.56
N GLY A 345 1.45 -5.06 -17.61
CA GLY A 345 2.66 -5.85 -17.90
C GLY A 345 3.92 -5.03 -18.21
N GLN A 346 3.87 -3.69 -18.16
CA GLN A 346 5.01 -2.84 -18.52
C GLN A 346 5.84 -2.40 -17.30
N LEU A 347 6.59 -3.31 -16.69
CA LEU A 347 7.43 -3.00 -15.52
C LEU A 347 8.55 -1.98 -15.82
N GLY A 348 9.09 -1.96 -17.04
CA GLY A 348 10.22 -1.10 -17.44
C GLY A 348 9.86 0.33 -17.85
N VAL A 349 8.60 0.75 -17.74
CA VAL A 349 8.18 2.11 -18.11
C VAL A 349 8.70 3.11 -17.08
N LYS A 350 9.26 4.21 -17.54
CA LYS A 350 9.61 5.35 -16.69
C LYS A 350 8.56 6.44 -16.84
N PHE A 351 7.98 6.86 -15.72
CA PHE A 351 7.10 8.00 -15.65
C PHE A 351 7.84 9.23 -16.16
N LYS A 352 7.19 9.97 -17.05
CA LYS A 352 7.64 11.27 -17.53
C LYS A 352 6.91 12.34 -16.73
N PRO A 353 7.61 13.06 -15.83
CA PRO A 353 6.98 14.12 -15.06
C PRO A 353 6.42 15.21 -15.98
N PHE A 354 5.21 15.66 -15.68
CA PHE A 354 4.68 16.90 -16.22
C PHE A 354 5.06 18.09 -15.34
N SER A 355 4.96 19.30 -15.89
CA SER A 355 5.32 20.54 -15.17
C SER A 355 4.64 20.62 -13.81
N LYS A 356 5.44 20.82 -12.76
CA LYS A 356 4.92 21.06 -11.41
C LYS A 356 4.31 22.46 -11.33
N PHE A 357 3.19 22.58 -10.64
CA PHE A 357 2.60 23.87 -10.32
C PHE A 357 3.35 24.54 -9.16
N PRO A 358 3.39 25.88 -9.09
CA PRO A 358 4.04 26.58 -7.99
C PRO A 358 3.45 26.19 -6.62
N PRO A 359 4.28 25.95 -5.59
CA PRO A 359 3.80 25.75 -4.22
C PRO A 359 3.36 27.08 -3.59
N CYS A 360 2.47 26.99 -2.60
CA CYS A 360 2.20 28.08 -1.66
C CYS A 360 2.52 27.61 -0.24
N TYR A 361 3.34 28.39 0.48
CA TYR A 361 3.79 28.04 1.83
C TYR A 361 2.98 28.82 2.87
N LYS A 362 2.55 28.14 3.93
CA LYS A 362 1.94 28.78 5.10
C LYS A 362 2.53 28.21 6.37
N ASP A 363 2.97 29.10 7.24
CA ASP A 363 3.52 28.74 8.53
C ASP A 363 2.44 28.91 9.62
N MET A 364 2.46 28.02 10.60
CA MET A 364 1.54 28.04 11.73
C MET A 364 2.30 27.70 13.00
N SER A 365 2.30 28.63 13.96
CA SER A 365 2.88 28.45 15.28
C SER A 365 1.79 28.25 16.33
N PHE A 366 2.04 27.38 17.30
CA PHE A 366 1.16 27.19 18.45
C PHE A 366 1.92 26.59 19.64
N TRP A 367 1.39 26.84 20.84
CA TRP A 367 1.81 26.18 22.06
C TRP A 367 1.25 24.76 22.10
N ILE A 368 2.13 23.77 22.24
CA ILE A 368 1.75 22.36 22.36
C ILE A 368 1.33 22.02 23.80
N ASN A 369 0.60 20.92 23.96
CA ASN A 369 0.22 20.32 25.22
C ASN A 369 0.69 18.84 25.25
N ASP A 370 0.54 18.17 26.38
CA ASP A 370 1.01 16.78 26.57
C ASP A 370 0.26 15.76 25.68
N SER A 371 -0.89 16.13 25.13
CA SER A 371 -1.71 15.30 24.25
C SER A 371 -1.39 15.51 22.76
N PHE A 372 -0.54 16.48 22.43
CA PHE A 372 -0.20 16.80 21.05
C PHE A 372 0.69 15.73 20.44
N THR A 373 0.35 15.32 19.22
CA THR A 373 1.18 14.47 18.39
C THR A 373 1.18 14.96 16.96
N GLU A 374 2.26 14.71 16.23
CA GLU A 374 2.42 15.15 14.84
C GLU A 374 1.44 14.44 13.89
N ASN A 375 1.12 13.16 14.14
CA ASN A 375 0.13 12.46 13.33
C ASN A 375 -1.29 13.01 13.54
N ASN A 376 -1.63 13.50 14.74
CA ASN A 376 -2.89 14.22 14.94
C ASN A 376 -2.94 15.52 14.14
N LEU A 377 -1.84 16.28 14.07
CA LEU A 377 -1.73 17.45 13.18
C LEU A 377 -1.90 17.05 11.72
N CYS A 378 -1.21 16.00 11.26
CA CYS A 378 -1.30 15.51 9.90
C CYS A 378 -2.73 15.09 9.54
N GLU A 379 -3.45 14.42 10.45
CA GLU A 379 -4.85 14.05 10.22
C GLU A 379 -5.78 15.26 10.10
N VAL A 380 -5.58 16.30 10.93
CA VAL A 380 -6.35 17.55 10.78
C VAL A 380 -6.05 18.20 9.44
N VAL A 381 -4.78 18.30 9.06
CA VAL A 381 -4.38 18.90 7.77
C VAL A 381 -4.95 18.10 6.59
N ARG A 382 -4.85 16.76 6.60
CA ARG A 382 -5.46 15.90 5.56
C ARG A 382 -6.97 16.06 5.50
N GLY A 383 -7.63 16.14 6.66
CA GLY A 383 -9.08 16.31 6.74
C GLY A 383 -9.58 17.61 6.08
N VAL A 384 -8.78 18.68 6.12
CA VAL A 384 -9.13 19.98 5.54
C VAL A 384 -8.61 20.14 4.10
N ALA A 385 -7.34 19.84 3.87
CA ALA A 385 -6.64 20.13 2.62
C ALA A 385 -6.57 18.93 1.66
N GLY A 386 -6.77 17.70 2.15
CA GLY A 386 -6.63 16.48 1.35
C GLY A 386 -5.29 16.41 0.63
N ASP A 387 -5.33 16.02 -0.65
CA ASP A 387 -4.14 15.86 -1.50
C ASP A 387 -3.47 17.20 -1.90
N LEU A 388 -4.06 18.35 -1.54
CA LEU A 388 -3.44 19.66 -1.75
C LEU A 388 -2.30 19.91 -0.76
N ALA A 389 -2.28 19.26 0.40
CA ALA A 389 -1.15 19.30 1.32
C ALA A 389 -0.04 18.38 0.78
N GLU A 390 1.06 18.99 0.34
CA GLU A 390 2.24 18.28 -0.16
C GLU A 390 3.18 17.89 0.98
N THR A 391 3.44 18.80 1.91
CA THR A 391 4.23 18.51 3.10
C THR A 391 3.68 19.24 4.32
N VAL A 392 3.89 18.64 5.50
CA VAL A 392 3.80 19.29 6.81
C VAL A 392 5.11 19.05 7.53
N GLN A 393 5.85 20.12 7.85
CA GLN A 393 7.20 20.02 8.39
C GLN A 393 7.36 20.92 9.61
N LEU A 394 7.88 20.38 10.72
CA LEU A 394 8.35 21.17 11.85
C LEU A 394 9.58 21.99 11.42
N ILE A 395 9.48 23.31 11.46
CA ILE A 395 10.57 24.23 11.04
C ILE A 395 11.20 24.98 12.20
N ASP A 396 10.53 25.07 13.36
CA ASP A 396 11.05 25.69 14.57
C ASP A 396 10.41 25.09 15.82
N SER A 397 11.20 24.99 16.90
CA SER A 397 10.73 24.58 18.22
C SER A 397 11.40 25.43 19.29
N PHE A 398 10.57 26.06 20.13
CA PHE A 398 11.01 27.02 21.13
C PHE A 398 10.34 26.77 22.47
N THR A 399 11.12 26.63 23.55
CA THR A 399 10.60 26.56 24.92
C THR A 399 10.83 27.89 25.64
N ASN A 400 9.76 28.45 26.20
CA ASN A 400 9.83 29.72 26.92
C ASN A 400 10.33 29.55 28.37
N LYS A 401 10.61 30.67 29.06
CA LYS A 401 11.07 30.67 30.46
C LYS A 401 10.07 30.06 31.46
N LYS A 402 8.80 29.91 31.07
CA LYS A 402 7.74 29.27 31.87
C LYS A 402 7.64 27.75 31.58
N GLY A 403 8.52 27.19 30.76
CA GLY A 403 8.54 25.77 30.41
C GLY A 403 7.53 25.37 29.33
N MET A 404 6.82 26.32 28.71
CA MET A 404 5.89 26.00 27.61
C MET A 404 6.66 25.88 26.30
N THR A 405 6.34 24.87 25.49
CA THR A 405 6.95 24.66 24.17
C THR A 405 6.00 25.12 23.06
N SER A 406 6.53 25.90 22.13
CA SER A 406 5.87 26.33 20.89
C SER A 406 6.51 25.59 19.72
N HIS A 407 5.69 25.00 18.86
CA HIS A 407 6.14 24.46 17.57
C HIS A 407 5.69 25.40 16.45
N CYS A 408 6.51 25.53 15.41
CA CYS A 408 6.13 26.15 14.16
C CYS A 408 6.21 25.11 13.03
N TYR A 409 5.07 24.87 12.38
CA TYR A 409 4.99 23.98 11.24
C TYR A 409 4.80 24.78 9.95
N ARG A 410 5.51 24.37 8.89
CA ARG A 410 5.28 24.80 7.52
C ARG A 410 4.41 23.79 6.81
N ILE A 411 3.30 24.27 6.24
CA ILE A 411 2.45 23.49 5.34
C ILE A 411 2.73 23.96 3.92
N THR A 412 3.11 23.02 3.05
CA THR A 412 3.28 23.28 1.62
C THR A 412 2.01 22.86 0.91
N TYR A 413 1.29 23.82 0.34
CA TYR A 413 0.14 23.57 -0.52
C TYR A 413 0.57 23.51 -1.97
N ARG A 414 0.30 22.39 -2.64
CA ARG A 414 0.52 22.24 -4.09
C ARG A 414 -0.44 21.21 -4.66
N SER A 415 -1.20 21.61 -5.68
CA SER A 415 -1.99 20.69 -6.49
C SER A 415 -1.13 20.06 -7.59
N MET A 416 -1.41 18.79 -7.90
CA MET A 416 -0.81 18.09 -9.05
C MET A 416 -1.47 18.50 -10.38
N GLU A 417 -2.66 19.10 -10.34
CA GLU A 417 -3.52 19.26 -11.51
C GLU A 417 -3.63 20.71 -11.98
N ARG A 418 -3.46 21.69 -11.08
CA ARG A 418 -3.58 23.12 -11.41
C ARG A 418 -2.76 24.01 -10.49
N SER A 419 -2.57 25.27 -10.90
CA SER A 419 -2.07 26.32 -10.00
C SER A 419 -3.09 26.59 -8.89
N LEU A 420 -2.57 26.88 -7.70
CA LEU A 420 -3.38 27.33 -6.59
C LEU A 420 -3.41 28.86 -6.49
N THR A 421 -4.55 29.45 -6.16
CA THR A 421 -4.69 30.90 -5.89
C THR A 421 -4.35 31.21 -4.44
N ASP A 422 -3.92 32.45 -4.15
CA ASP A 422 -3.67 32.85 -2.77
C ASP A 422 -4.95 32.86 -1.93
N GLU A 423 -6.09 33.24 -2.53
CA GLU A 423 -7.39 33.26 -1.85
C GLU A 423 -7.81 31.87 -1.37
N GLU A 424 -7.71 30.85 -2.21
CA GLU A 424 -8.09 29.50 -1.81
C GLU A 424 -7.14 28.91 -0.77
N VAL A 425 -5.83 29.15 -0.89
CA VAL A 425 -4.85 28.65 0.08
C VAL A 425 -5.00 29.37 1.41
N ASN A 426 -5.31 30.67 1.41
CA ASN A 426 -5.59 31.41 2.64
C ASN A 426 -6.86 30.88 3.34
N GLN A 427 -7.91 30.54 2.57
CA GLN A 427 -9.11 29.96 3.14
C GLN A 427 -8.84 28.56 3.72
N LEU A 428 -8.11 27.70 3.00
CA LEU A 428 -7.68 26.39 3.52
C LEU A 428 -6.86 26.55 4.81
N GLN A 429 -5.91 27.47 4.81
CA GLN A 429 -5.07 27.73 5.98
C GLN A 429 -5.88 28.23 7.18
N SER A 430 -6.88 29.09 6.96
CA SER A 430 -7.78 29.54 8.04
C SER A 430 -8.53 28.36 8.66
N ASN A 431 -9.11 27.51 7.81
CA ASN A 431 -9.83 26.32 8.25
C ASN A 431 -8.91 25.34 8.99
N VAL A 432 -7.68 25.11 8.50
CA VAL A 432 -6.67 24.30 9.19
C VAL A 432 -6.35 24.88 10.57
N ARG A 433 -6.14 26.19 10.68
CA ARG A 433 -5.85 26.84 11.97
C ARG A 433 -6.99 26.66 12.97
N GLU A 434 -8.23 26.85 12.54
CA GLU A 434 -9.43 26.68 13.37
C GLU A 434 -9.60 25.23 13.84
N GLU A 435 -9.43 24.26 12.95
CA GLU A 435 -9.53 22.84 13.24
C GLU A 435 -8.38 22.36 14.14
N VAL A 436 -7.16 22.85 13.93
CA VAL A 436 -6.00 22.52 14.79
C VAL A 436 -6.23 23.05 16.20
N GLN A 437 -6.64 24.30 16.34
CA GLN A 437 -6.92 24.89 17.66
C GLN A 437 -8.03 24.12 18.39
N SER A 438 -9.13 23.80 17.69
CA SER A 438 -10.29 23.13 18.31
C SER A 438 -10.06 21.65 18.59
N LYS A 439 -9.52 20.88 17.64
CA LYS A 439 -9.34 19.42 17.78
C LYS A 439 -8.12 19.02 18.58
N LEU A 440 -7.03 19.79 18.50
CA LEU A 440 -5.79 19.47 19.21
C LEU A 440 -5.65 20.21 20.55
N ASN A 441 -6.61 21.10 20.86
CA ASN A 441 -6.63 21.92 22.08
C ASN A 441 -5.30 22.68 22.29
N VAL A 442 -4.73 23.19 21.20
CA VAL A 442 -3.49 24.00 21.19
C VAL A 442 -3.84 25.48 21.15
N VAL A 443 -2.91 26.34 21.55
CA VAL A 443 -3.10 27.81 21.49
C VAL A 443 -2.25 28.38 20.37
N LEU A 444 -2.89 28.87 19.31
CA LEU A 444 -2.22 29.52 18.18
C LEU A 444 -1.41 30.75 18.64
N ARG A 445 -0.25 30.95 18.03
CA ARG A 445 0.67 32.06 18.29
C ARG A 445 0.86 32.96 17.08
#